data_AF-A0A2A5EAL6-F1
#
_entry.id   AF-A0A2A5EAL6-F1
#
_cell.length_a   1.000
_cell.length_b   1.000
_cell.length_c   1.000
_cell.angle_alpha   90.00
_cell.angle_beta   90.00
_cell.angle_gamma   90.00
#
_symmetry.space_group_name_H-M   'P 1'
#
loop_
_entity.id
_entity.type
_entity.pdbx_description
1 polymer ?
#
loop_
_entity_poly.entity_id
_entity_poly.type
_entity_poly.pdbx_seq_one_letter_code
_entity_poly.pdbx_strand_id
1 'polypeptide(L)'
;MELAFIPRFLIGLLSSKFQTQRDLNILLSNTLVILFFKLFQKGILNFSESIPHFCLFKKIFGAGCPVCGITRGLNEVASGNWQNAMTLNSSAIPITLFFLLQIPLRIVSLSIEGSSSAMDRLSGWLNKILITYLLLTWITQLIIK
;
A
#
# COMPACT_ATOMS: atom_id res chain seq x y z
N MET A 1 -6.75 -1.02 2.35
CA MET A 1 -6.56 -2.44 2.02
C MET A 1 -5.80 -2.97 3.21
N GLU A 2 -6.43 -3.68 4.14
CA GLU A 2 -5.69 -4.14 5.33
C GLU A 2 -4.75 -5.28 4.89
N LEU A 3 -3.47 -4.95 4.75
CA LEU A 3 -2.45 -5.94 4.41
C LEU A 3 -2.17 -6.77 5.65
N ALA A 4 -2.53 -8.04 5.61
CA ALA A 4 -2.23 -9.03 6.62
C ALA A 4 -1.78 -10.31 5.92
N PHE A 5 -0.51 -10.34 5.47
CA PHE A 5 0.03 -11.46 4.69
C PHE A 5 0.87 -12.42 5.53
N ILE A 6 1.20 -12.07 6.78
CA ILE A 6 2.00 -12.94 7.64
C ILE A 6 1.12 -14.14 8.05
N PRO A 7 1.60 -15.38 7.86
CA PRO A 7 0.86 -16.57 8.24
C PRO A 7 0.44 -16.57 9.72
N ARG A 8 -0.79 -17.01 9.99
CA ARG A 8 -1.35 -17.03 11.37
C ARG A 8 -0.54 -17.87 12.33
N PHE A 9 0.10 -18.95 11.88
CA PHE A 9 0.93 -19.79 12.75
C PHE A 9 2.17 -19.05 13.28
N LEU A 10 2.73 -18.10 12.52
CA LEU A 10 3.86 -17.27 12.99
C LEU A 10 3.39 -16.25 14.02
N ILE A 11 2.25 -15.60 13.79
CA ILE A 11 1.72 -14.59 14.71
C ILE A 11 1.13 -15.21 15.97
N GLY A 12 0.64 -16.45 15.89
CA GLY A 12 0.21 -17.23 17.05
C GLY A 12 1.31 -17.41 18.10
N LEU A 13 2.59 -17.29 17.71
CA LEU A 13 3.72 -17.29 18.64
C LEU A 13 3.82 -16.01 19.49
N LEU A 14 3.25 -14.89 19.02
CA LEU A 14 3.31 -13.58 19.68
C LEU A 14 2.11 -13.29 20.57
N SER A 15 0.92 -13.81 20.22
CA SER A 15 -0.30 -13.59 21.00
C SER A 15 -1.33 -14.69 20.76
N SER A 16 -2.12 -15.02 21.78
CA SER A 16 -3.21 -16.00 21.71
C SER A 16 -4.57 -15.37 21.35
N LYS A 17 -4.75 -14.06 21.57
CA LYS A 17 -6.03 -13.36 21.30
C LYS A 17 -6.17 -13.09 19.81
N PHE A 18 -7.28 -13.53 19.20
CA PHE A 18 -7.54 -13.36 17.76
C PHE A 18 -7.44 -11.89 17.29
N GLN A 19 -8.01 -10.96 18.07
CA GLN A 19 -7.96 -9.53 17.76
C GLN A 19 -6.52 -9.00 17.71
N THR A 20 -5.73 -9.31 18.74
CA THR A 20 -4.33 -8.92 18.85
C THR A 20 -3.48 -9.53 17.73
N GLN A 21 -3.73 -10.79 17.36
CA GLN A 21 -3.05 -11.42 16.22
C GLN A 21 -3.33 -10.66 14.92
N ARG A 22 -4.58 -10.26 14.67
CA ARG A 22 -4.93 -9.49 13.48
C ARG A 22 -4.23 -8.13 13.48
N ASP A 23 -4.28 -7.39 14.58
CA ASP A 23 -3.68 -6.05 14.66
C ASP A 23 -2.15 -6.11 14.51
N LEU A 24 -1.50 -7.11 15.10
CA LEU A 24 -0.07 -7.38 14.90
C LEU A 24 0.24 -7.72 13.44
N ASN A 25 -0.61 -8.51 12.77
CA ASN A 25 -0.40 -8.85 11.36
C ASN A 25 -0.42 -7.61 10.48
N ILE A 26 -1.41 -6.75 10.70
CA ILE A 26 -1.54 -5.50 9.94
C ILE A 26 -0.35 -4.60 10.22
N LEU A 27 0.01 -4.40 11.49
CA LEU A 27 1.16 -3.58 11.88
C LEU A 27 2.44 -4.07 11.19
N LEU A 28 2.80 -5.33 11.40
CA LEU A 28 4.03 -5.91 10.86
C LEU A 28 4.04 -5.92 9.33
N SER A 29 2.93 -6.29 8.68
CA SER A 29 2.82 -6.29 7.22
C SER A 29 3.04 -4.89 6.63
N ASN A 30 2.41 -3.85 7.20
CA ASN A 30 2.57 -2.48 6.73
C ASN A 30 3.99 -1.96 6.96
N THR A 31 4.56 -2.24 8.14
CA THR A 31 5.97 -1.91 8.44
C THR A 31 6.92 -2.59 7.46
N LEU A 32 6.73 -3.88 7.18
CA LEU A 32 7.56 -4.61 6.22
C LEU A 32 7.47 -4.03 4.80
N VAL A 33 6.28 -3.61 4.35
CA VAL A 33 6.13 -2.96 3.04
C VAL A 33 6.89 -1.65 2.96
N ILE A 34 6.76 -0.79 3.99
CA ILE A 34 7.49 0.49 4.02
C ILE A 34 9.00 0.26 4.06
N LEU A 35 9.46 -0.68 4.89
CA LEU A 35 10.88 -1.04 4.96
C LEU A 35 11.37 -1.63 3.64
N PHE A 36 10.58 -2.48 2.98
CA PHE A 36 10.92 -3.06 1.69
C PHE A 36 11.18 -1.96 0.65
N PHE A 37 10.25 -1.03 0.46
CA PHE A 37 10.45 0.06 -0.50
C PHE A 37 11.63 0.95 -0.10
N LYS A 38 11.86 1.20 1.20
CA LYS A 38 13.00 2.01 1.64
C LYS A 38 14.35 1.34 1.38
N LEU A 39 14.45 0.04 1.65
CA LEU A 39 15.68 -0.73 1.53
C LEU A 39 16.00 -1.07 0.07
N PHE A 40 14.98 -1.47 -0.70
CA PHE A 40 15.15 -1.95 -2.07
C PHE A 40 14.94 -0.87 -3.13
N GLN A 41 14.83 0.40 -2.76
CA GLN A 41 14.50 1.50 -3.68
C GLN A 41 15.34 1.53 -4.96
N LYS A 42 16.67 1.31 -4.83
CA LYS A 42 17.60 1.30 -5.97
C LYS A 42 17.41 0.06 -6.86
N GLY A 43 17.19 -1.11 -6.23
CA GLY A 43 16.97 -2.36 -6.95
C GLY A 43 15.66 -2.37 -7.73
N ILE A 44 14.60 -1.81 -7.14
CA ILE A 44 13.29 -1.65 -7.78
C ILE A 44 13.38 -0.71 -8.97
N LEU A 45 14.11 0.40 -8.84
CA LEU A 45 14.32 1.34 -9.95
C LEU A 45 15.05 0.67 -11.11
N ASN A 46 16.18 0.02 -10.84
CA ASN A 46 16.98 -0.68 -11.84
C ASN A 46 16.19 -1.80 -12.53
N PHE A 47 15.41 -2.57 -11.76
CA PHE A 47 14.54 -3.61 -12.31
C PHE A 47 13.45 -3.01 -13.21
N SER A 48 12.84 -1.90 -12.78
CA SER A 48 11.82 -1.21 -13.59
C SER A 48 12.38 -0.61 -14.88
N GLU A 49 13.64 -0.18 -14.91
CA GLU A 49 14.31 0.30 -16.12
C GLU A 49 14.76 -0.85 -17.03
N SER A 50 15.09 -2.00 -16.44
CA SER A 50 15.55 -3.20 -17.16
C SER A 50 14.42 -4.02 -17.79
N ILE A 51 13.16 -3.83 -17.36
CA ILE A 51 12.02 -4.48 -18.02
C ILE A 51 11.76 -3.77 -19.36
N PRO A 52 12.03 -4.42 -20.50
CA PRO A 52 11.74 -3.82 -21.80
C PRO A 52 10.26 -3.42 -21.86
N HIS A 53 9.97 -2.27 -22.48
CA HIS A 53 8.66 -1.58 -22.55
C HIS A 53 7.49 -2.38 -23.16
N PHE A 54 7.57 -3.71 -23.23
CA PHE A 54 6.47 -4.60 -23.57
C PHE A 54 5.47 -4.70 -22.42
N CYS A 55 4.80 -3.59 -22.13
CA CYS A 55 3.65 -3.58 -21.24
C CYS A 55 2.43 -4.05 -22.02
N LEU A 56 2.08 -5.33 -21.88
CA LEU A 56 0.86 -5.92 -22.46
C LEU A 56 -0.39 -5.11 -22.12
N PHE A 57 -0.46 -4.58 -20.89
CA PHE A 57 -1.55 -3.71 -20.47
C PHE A 57 -1.64 -2.44 -21.33
N LYS A 58 -0.52 -1.74 -21.57
CA LYS A 58 -0.49 -0.58 -22.46
C LYS A 58 -0.82 -0.95 -23.91
N LYS A 59 -0.39 -2.12 -24.37
CA LYS A 59 -0.69 -2.61 -25.73
C LYS A 59 -2.18 -2.90 -25.94
N ILE A 60 -2.84 -3.51 -24.95
CA ILE A 60 -4.26 -3.90 -25.02
C ILE A 60 -5.17 -2.69 -24.71
N PHE A 61 -4.87 -1.98 -23.63
CA PHE A 61 -5.72 -0.93 -23.10
C PHE A 61 -5.29 0.47 -23.48
N GLY A 62 -4.18 0.69 -24.18
CA GLY A 62 -3.69 2.01 -24.62
C GLY A 62 -3.27 2.97 -23.49
N ALA A 63 -3.53 2.62 -22.23
CA ALA A 63 -3.20 3.42 -21.04
C ALA A 63 -2.01 2.82 -20.26
N GLY A 64 -1.36 3.64 -19.42
CA GLY A 64 -0.32 3.15 -18.51
C GLY A 64 -0.87 2.07 -17.56
N CYS A 65 -0.05 1.05 -17.23
CA CYS A 65 -0.46 0.04 -16.25
C CYS A 65 -0.60 0.68 -14.87
N PRO A 66 -1.76 0.61 -14.21
CA PRO A 66 -1.99 1.24 -12.92
C PRO A 66 -1.07 0.66 -11.84
N VAL A 67 -0.81 -0.65 -11.90
CA VAL A 67 0.04 -1.35 -10.93
C VAL A 67 1.49 -0.90 -11.06
N CYS A 68 2.06 -0.93 -12.27
CA CYS A 68 3.45 -0.53 -12.49
C CYS A 68 3.68 0.95 -12.15
N GLY A 69 2.73 1.83 -12.51
CA GLY A 69 2.80 3.25 -12.19
C GLY A 69 2.79 3.49 -10.68
N ILE A 70 1.92 2.80 -9.94
CA ILE A 70 1.90 2.86 -8.47
C ILE A 70 3.22 2.34 -7.89
N THR A 71 3.74 1.21 -8.33
CA THR A 71 5.01 0.65 -7.81
C THR A 71 6.17 1.63 -8.00
N ARG A 72 6.30 2.24 -9.18
CA ARG A 72 7.33 3.27 -9.43
C ARG A 72 7.09 4.52 -8.60
N GLY A 73 5.83 4.96 -8.47
CA GLY A 73 5.48 6.09 -7.61
C GLY A 73 5.82 5.84 -6.13
N LEU A 74 5.53 4.65 -5.60
CA LEU A 74 5.94 4.25 -4.24
C LEU A 74 7.46 4.29 -4.07
N ASN A 75 8.21 3.90 -5.12
CA ASN A 75 9.66 3.95 -5.13
C ASN A 75 10.21 5.40 -5.07
N GLU A 76 9.60 6.31 -5.84
CA GLU A 76 9.93 7.73 -5.79
C GLU A 76 9.60 8.33 -4.42
N VAL A 77 8.45 7.98 -3.84
CA VAL A 77 8.11 8.42 -2.47
C VAL A 77 9.15 7.90 -1.46
N ALA A 78 9.56 6.64 -1.55
CA ALA A 78 10.59 6.07 -0.67
C ALA A 78 11.96 6.75 -0.83
N SER A 79 12.25 7.24 -2.05
CA SER A 79 13.43 8.03 -2.40
C SER A 79 13.31 9.51 -2.00
N GLY A 80 12.14 9.94 -1.53
CA GLY A 80 11.84 11.32 -1.13
C GLY A 80 11.41 12.24 -2.26
N ASN A 81 11.18 11.72 -3.47
CA ASN A 81 10.84 12.49 -4.66
C ASN A 81 9.32 12.49 -4.91
N TRP A 82 8.58 13.16 -4.03
CA TRP A 82 7.12 13.20 -4.03
C TRP A 82 6.53 13.79 -5.32
N GLN A 83 7.20 14.78 -5.91
CA GLN A 83 6.74 15.42 -7.14
C GLN A 83 6.74 14.43 -8.29
N ASN A 84 7.82 13.65 -8.45
CA ASN A 84 7.91 12.63 -9.48
C ASN A 84 6.97 11.44 -9.23
N ALA A 85 6.67 11.13 -7.96
CA ALA A 85 5.65 10.14 -7.65
C ALA A 85 4.26 10.54 -8.21
N MET A 86 3.89 11.83 -8.11
CA MET A 86 2.62 12.33 -8.65
C MET A 86 2.55 12.25 -10.18
N THR A 87 3.65 12.54 -10.87
CA THR A 87 3.70 12.47 -12.34
C THR A 87 3.59 11.03 -12.85
N LEU A 88 4.14 10.06 -12.10
CA LEU A 88 4.04 8.63 -12.43
C LEU A 88 2.65 8.07 -12.15
N ASN A 89 2.13 8.30 -10.94
CA ASN A 89 0.77 7.96 -10.58
C ASN A 89 0.35 8.73 -9.31
N SER A 90 -0.63 9.63 -9.45
CA SER A 90 -1.18 10.42 -8.34
C SER A 90 -1.66 9.56 -7.16
N SER A 91 -2.04 8.30 -7.40
CA SER A 91 -2.50 7.38 -6.36
C SER A 91 -1.38 6.80 -5.49
N ALA A 92 -0.11 6.92 -5.90
CA ALA A 92 1.02 6.42 -5.11
C ALA A 92 1.12 7.12 -3.73
N ILE A 93 0.81 8.41 -3.68
CA ILE A 93 0.86 9.19 -2.44
C ILE A 93 -0.26 8.77 -1.48
N PRO A 94 -1.55 8.75 -1.86
CA PRO A 94 -2.63 8.23 -1.02
C PRO A 94 -2.38 6.81 -0.51
N ILE A 95 -1.82 5.92 -1.34
CA ILE A 95 -1.45 4.56 -0.90
C ILE A 95 -0.35 4.60 0.15
N THR A 96 0.70 5.40 -0.05
CA THR A 96 1.79 5.52 0.93
C THR A 96 1.27 6.05 2.25
N LEU A 97 0.46 7.12 2.21
CA LEU A 97 -0.16 7.70 3.39
C LEU A 97 -1.06 6.68 4.10
N PHE A 98 -1.82 5.88 3.35
CA PHE A 98 -2.63 4.82 3.94
C PHE A 98 -1.77 3.82 4.71
N PHE A 99 -0.66 3.32 4.14
CA PHE A 99 0.23 2.39 4.85
C PHE A 99 0.89 3.03 6.08
N LEU A 100 1.30 4.30 5.97
CA LEU A 100 1.87 5.05 7.10
C LEU A 100 0.85 5.26 8.21
N LEU A 101 -0.42 5.53 7.90
CA LEU A 101 -1.48 5.73 8.87
C LEU A 101 -1.94 4.43 9.55
N GLN A 102 -1.84 3.28 8.88
CA GLN A 102 -2.18 2.00 9.48
C GLN A 102 -1.27 1.65 10.67
N ILE A 103 0.01 2.04 10.64
CA ILE A 103 0.96 1.77 11.73
C ILE A 103 0.48 2.40 13.06
N PRO A 104 0.28 3.73 13.19
CA PRO A 104 -0.16 4.33 14.43
C PRO A 104 -1.57 3.86 14.83
N LEU A 105 -2.47 3.62 13.88
CA LEU A 105 -3.80 3.06 14.18
C LEU A 105 -3.71 1.70 14.88
N ARG A 106 -2.82 0.81 14.45
CA ARG A 106 -2.62 -0.49 15.10
C ARG A 106 -1.87 -0.38 16.41
N ILE A 107 -0.91 0.55 16.52
CA ILE A 107 -0.24 0.83 17.81
C ILE A 107 -1.28 1.27 18.85
N VAL A 108 -2.22 2.15 18.48
CA VAL A 108 -3.31 2.57 19.37
C VAL A 108 -4.23 1.40 19.70
N SER A 109 -4.65 0.60 18.70
CA SER A 109 -5.48 -0.60 18.89
C SER A 109 -4.87 -1.59 19.89
N LEU A 110 -3.55 -1.76 19.86
CA LEU A 110 -2.81 -2.65 20.73
C LEU A 110 -2.54 -2.06 22.12
N SER A 111 -2.41 -0.73 22.22
CA SER A 111 -2.07 -0.03 23.47
C SER A 111 -3.30 0.28 24.34
N ILE A 112 -4.47 0.50 23.73
CA ILE A 112 -5.69 0.91 24.44
C ILE A 112 -6.73 -0.20 24.34
N GLU A 113 -7.01 -0.85 25.46
CA GLU A 113 -8.06 -1.87 25.54
C GLU A 113 -9.43 -1.29 25.14
N GLY A 114 -10.20 -2.05 24.36
CA GLY A 114 -11.51 -1.63 23.85
C GLY A 114 -11.49 -0.70 22.63
N SER A 115 -10.34 -0.11 22.27
CA SER A 115 -10.23 0.79 21.11
C SER A 115 -10.24 0.06 19.75
N SER A 116 -10.00 -1.25 19.75
CA SER A 116 -9.79 -2.03 18.53
C SER A 116 -10.97 -1.97 17.57
N SER A 117 -12.19 -2.02 18.08
CA SER A 117 -13.41 -1.94 17.26
C SER A 117 -13.56 -0.59 16.55
N ALA A 118 -13.15 0.51 17.20
CA ALA A 118 -13.18 1.84 16.61
C ALA A 118 -12.08 2.01 15.55
N MET A 119 -10.86 1.52 15.84
CA MET A 119 -9.73 1.56 14.88
C MET A 119 -10.02 0.72 13.64
N ASP A 120 -10.69 -0.43 13.79
CA ASP A 120 -11.14 -1.26 12.67
C ASP A 120 -12.17 -0.56 11.79
N ARG A 121 -13.14 0.14 12.39
CA ARG A 121 -14.13 0.92 11.63
C ARG A 121 -13.47 2.05 10.85
N LEU A 122 -12.56 2.78 11.49
CA LEU A 122 -11.82 3.87 10.87
C LEU A 122 -10.95 3.36 9.71
N SER A 123 -10.17 2.30 9.94
CA SER A 123 -9.38 1.63 8.90
C SER A 123 -10.26 1.14 7.75
N GLY A 124 -11.42 0.56 8.05
CA GLY A 124 -12.39 0.11 7.06
C GLY A 124 -12.94 1.24 6.19
N TRP A 125 -13.21 2.42 6.78
CA TRP A 125 -13.66 3.59 6.05
C TRP A 125 -12.54 4.17 5.16
N LEU A 126 -11.33 4.32 5.71
CA LEU A 126 -10.15 4.73 4.95
C LEU A 126 -9.87 3.78 3.77
N ASN A 127 -10.02 2.49 3.99
CA ASN A 127 -9.88 1.48 2.95
C ASN A 127 -10.90 1.68 1.82
N LYS A 128 -12.19 1.86 2.16
CA LYS A 128 -13.24 2.10 1.18
C LYS A 128 -12.95 3.34 0.36
N ILE A 129 -12.55 4.44 1.00
CA ILE A 129 -12.19 5.69 0.30
C ILE A 129 -11.03 5.46 -0.65
N LEU A 130 -9.95 4.83 -0.17
CA LEU A 130 -8.77 4.59 -0.99
C LEU A 130 -9.10 3.73 -2.21
N ILE A 131 -9.85 2.64 -2.03
CA ILE A 131 -10.25 1.75 -3.13
C ILE A 131 -11.13 2.51 -4.13
N THR A 132 -12.12 3.26 -3.65
CA THR A 132 -12.98 4.07 -4.53
C THR A 132 -12.16 5.08 -5.31
N TYR A 133 -11.23 5.79 -4.66
CA TYR A 133 -10.33 6.74 -5.32
C TYR A 133 -9.44 6.08 -6.38
N LEU A 134 -8.87 4.90 -6.07
CA LEU A 134 -8.05 4.13 -7.01
C LEU A 134 -8.86 3.73 -8.24
N LEU A 135 -10.05 3.17 -8.04
CA LEU A 135 -10.92 2.74 -9.13
C LEU A 135 -11.35 3.93 -9.99
N LEU A 136 -11.75 5.05 -9.38
CA LEU A 136 -12.11 6.26 -10.12
C LEU A 136 -10.94 6.78 -10.95
N THR A 137 -9.74 6.85 -10.38
CA THR A 137 -8.55 7.34 -11.08
C THR A 137 -8.17 6.44 -12.25
N TRP A 138 -8.37 5.12 -12.12
CA TRP A 138 -8.09 4.19 -13.21
C TRP A 138 -9.16 4.24 -14.29
N ILE A 139 -10.44 4.34 -13.92
CA ILE A 139 -11.54 4.48 -14.87
C ILE A 139 -11.35 5.76 -15.68
N THR A 140 -11.00 6.89 -15.05
CA THR A 140 -10.72 8.14 -15.77
C THR A 140 -9.53 8.01 -16.70
N GLN A 141 -8.44 7.34 -16.31
CA GLN A 141 -7.30 7.08 -17.20
C GLN A 141 -7.65 6.17 -18.39
N LEU A 142 -8.61 5.26 -18.25
CA LEU A 142 -9.07 4.40 -19.33
C LEU A 142 -10.03 5.13 -20.29
N ILE A 143 -10.84 6.05 -19.77
CA ILE A 143 -11.82 6.83 -20.55
C ILE A 143 -11.14 8.00 -21.27
N ILE A 144 -10.27 8.75 -20.57
CA ILE A 144 -9.57 9.94 -21.05
C ILE A 144 -8.28 9.53 -21.79
N LYS A 145 -8.35 8.45 -22.59
CA LYS A 145 -7.26 8.14 -23.52
C LYS A 145 -6.90 9.35 -24.38
#